data_AF-C0ZHP4-F1
#
_entry.id   AF-C0ZHP4-F1
#
_cell.length_a   1.000
_cell.length_b   1.000
_cell.length_c   1.000
_cell.angle_alpha   90.00
_cell.angle_beta   90.00
_cell.angle_gamma   90.00
#
_symmetry.space_group_name_H-M   'P 1'
#
loop_
_entity.id
_entity.type
_entity.pdbx_description
1 polymer ?
#
loop_
_entity_poly.entity_id
_entity_poly.type
_entity_poly.pdbx_seq_one_letter_code
_entity_poly.pdbx_strand_id
1 'polypeptide(L)'
;MTITILLFAGLAERANAREVQLTLSEGATVSDLLQAVEKEYPALSALLGSCFVSINHEYAAKNQVISADDEIALLPPVSGGEENPRFAITEEPISADKLVRLVSNPHAGAILTFVGTVREFTHGQRTVYLSYEAYAPMAVEKMKQVAAEIEERWPGAQVAMHHRIGHLTVEEIAVVCAVATAHRNESFEAGRYAIERLKQIVPIWKKEMWEDGSEWKGHQQGPWNPLAMPEGKVE
;
A
#
# COMPACT_ATOMS: atom_id res chain seq x y z
N MET A 1 13.58 36.96 5.99
CA MET A 1 14.82 36.27 5.57
C MET A 1 14.52 35.28 4.46
N THR A 2 15.42 35.15 3.48
CA THR A 2 15.32 34.14 2.43
C THR A 2 16.15 32.93 2.85
N ILE A 3 15.57 31.74 2.77
CA ILE A 3 16.23 30.48 3.13
C ILE A 3 16.19 29.53 1.94
N THR A 4 17.20 28.66 1.85
CA THR A 4 17.24 27.54 0.89
C THR A 4 16.87 26.26 1.62
N ILE A 5 15.99 25.47 1.00
CA ILE A 5 15.49 24.22 1.56
C ILE A 5 15.84 23.08 0.60
N LEU A 6 16.58 22.12 1.09
CA LEU A 6 16.93 20.89 0.38
C LEU A 6 15.74 19.92 0.43
N LEU A 7 15.38 19.35 -0.72
CA LEU A 7 14.30 18.38 -0.88
C LEU A 7 14.86 17.02 -1.29
N PHE A 8 14.26 15.96 -0.75
CA PHE A 8 14.69 14.59 -0.97
C PHE A 8 13.52 13.68 -1.38
N ALA A 9 13.84 12.60 -2.10
CA ALA A 9 12.91 11.57 -2.55
C ALA A 9 11.61 12.14 -3.17
N GLY A 10 10.44 11.63 -2.79
CA GLY A 10 9.15 12.04 -3.33
C GLY A 10 8.83 13.54 -3.20
N LEU A 11 9.49 14.28 -2.28
CA LEU A 11 9.37 15.74 -2.23
C LEU A 11 10.06 16.40 -3.44
N ALA A 12 11.26 15.94 -3.78
CA ALA A 12 12.02 16.50 -4.91
C ALA A 12 11.35 16.22 -6.25
N GLU A 13 10.75 15.02 -6.40
CA GLU A 13 9.98 14.64 -7.59
C GLU A 13 8.74 15.52 -7.77
N ARG A 14 7.96 15.71 -6.71
CA ARG A 14 6.73 16.53 -6.75
C ARG A 14 7.00 18.02 -6.90
N ALA A 15 8.10 18.51 -6.34
CA ALA A 15 8.54 19.89 -6.52
C ALA A 15 9.22 20.12 -7.89
N ASN A 16 9.57 19.05 -8.60
CA ASN A 16 10.44 19.08 -9.79
C ASN A 16 11.73 19.89 -9.54
N ALA A 17 12.26 19.82 -8.33
CA ALA A 17 13.43 20.57 -7.88
C ALA A 17 14.06 19.87 -6.66
N ARG A 18 15.39 19.96 -6.52
CA ARG A 18 16.11 19.46 -5.34
C ARG A 18 16.32 20.51 -4.26
N GLU A 19 16.12 21.77 -4.63
CA GLU A 19 16.28 22.92 -3.75
C GLU A 19 15.16 23.91 -4.09
N VAL A 20 14.57 24.49 -3.05
CA VAL A 20 13.57 25.55 -3.17
C VAL A 20 13.92 26.70 -2.24
N GLN A 21 13.53 27.91 -2.58
CA GLN A 21 13.76 29.09 -1.75
C GLN A 21 12.43 29.62 -1.23
N LEU A 22 12.39 29.98 0.05
CA LEU A 22 11.23 30.57 0.69
C LEU A 22 11.62 31.84 1.46
N THR A 23 10.69 32.79 1.52
CA THR A 23 10.83 33.98 2.37
C THR A 23 10.02 33.81 3.65
N LEU A 24 10.70 33.80 4.79
CA LEU A 24 10.09 33.74 6.12
C LEU A 24 10.29 35.04 6.89
N SER A 25 9.42 35.31 7.87
CA SER A 25 9.63 36.39 8.84
C SER A 25 10.85 36.11 9.74
N GLU A 26 11.49 37.16 10.26
CA GLU A 26 12.51 36.98 11.31
C GLU A 26 11.89 36.29 12.54
N GLY A 27 12.62 35.34 13.13
CA GLY A 27 12.14 34.54 14.25
C GLY A 27 11.16 33.42 13.89
N ALA A 28 10.98 33.12 12.60
CA ALA A 28 10.13 32.01 12.16
C ALA A 28 10.63 30.66 12.70
N THR A 29 9.68 29.79 13.02
CA THR A 29 9.92 28.43 13.50
C THR A 29 9.81 27.40 12.39
N VAL A 30 10.22 26.16 12.68
CA VAL A 30 9.97 25.00 11.81
C VAL A 30 8.48 24.83 11.47
N SER A 31 7.57 25.13 12.40
CA SER A 31 6.13 25.08 12.11
C SER A 31 5.72 26.13 11.07
N ASP A 32 6.28 27.33 11.14
CA ASP A 32 6.00 28.41 10.19
C ASP A 32 6.58 28.10 8.81
N LEU A 33 7.77 27.48 8.78
CA LEU A 33 8.38 26.93 7.56
C LEU A 33 7.45 25.94 6.87
N LEU A 34 6.96 24.92 7.59
CA LEU A 34 6.12 23.88 7.00
C LEU A 34 4.80 24.46 6.43
N GLN A 35 4.20 25.43 7.13
CA GLN A 35 3.02 26.13 6.64
C GLN A 35 3.31 26.97 5.38
N ALA A 36 4.47 27.63 5.32
CA ALA A 36 4.89 28.37 4.15
C ALA A 36 5.14 27.46 2.94
N VAL A 37 5.82 26.31 3.15
CA VAL A 37 6.05 25.30 2.11
C VAL A 37 4.72 24.76 1.59
N GLU A 38 3.78 24.42 2.47
CA GLU A 38 2.46 23.92 2.05
C GLU A 38 1.69 24.93 1.22
N LYS A 39 1.77 26.22 1.57
CA LYS A 39 1.11 27.30 0.85
C LYS A 39 1.74 27.57 -0.52
N GLU A 40 3.06 27.54 -0.62
CA GLU A 40 3.79 27.86 -1.85
C GLU A 40 3.91 26.66 -2.80
N TYR A 41 3.97 25.45 -2.23
CA TYR A 41 4.05 24.18 -2.95
C TYR A 41 2.92 23.20 -2.55
N PRO A 42 1.66 23.45 -2.97
CA PRO A 42 0.52 22.60 -2.61
C PRO A 42 0.68 21.12 -2.96
N ALA A 43 1.46 20.81 -4.01
CA ALA A 43 1.77 19.44 -4.42
C ALA A 43 2.52 18.62 -3.35
N LEU A 44 3.18 19.28 -2.40
CA LEU A 44 3.93 18.66 -1.30
C LEU A 44 3.07 18.38 -0.08
N SER A 45 1.89 18.99 0.07
CA SER A 45 1.02 18.89 1.26
C SER A 45 0.82 17.44 1.75
N ALA A 46 0.57 16.52 0.81
CA ALA A 46 0.36 15.11 1.10
C ALA A 46 1.55 14.41 1.81
N LEU A 47 2.77 14.90 1.60
CA LEU A 47 4.00 14.34 2.19
C LEU A 47 4.47 15.13 3.40
N LEU A 48 4.18 16.43 3.50
CA LEU A 48 4.69 17.29 4.57
C LEU A 48 4.28 16.81 5.97
N GLY A 49 3.09 16.23 6.12
CA GLY A 49 2.57 15.74 7.40
C GLY A 49 3.41 14.64 8.05
N SER A 50 4.20 13.89 7.27
CA SER A 50 5.08 12.82 7.75
C SER A 50 6.58 13.17 7.67
N CYS A 51 6.93 14.35 7.16
CA CYS A 51 8.32 14.78 7.04
C CYS A 51 8.91 15.23 8.37
N PHE A 52 10.19 14.93 8.54
CA PHE A 52 11.06 15.55 9.51
C PHE A 52 11.78 16.75 8.89
N VAL A 53 12.22 17.67 9.73
CA VAL A 53 13.05 18.81 9.31
C VAL A 53 14.42 18.64 9.94
N SER A 54 15.46 18.82 9.14
CA SER A 54 16.84 18.93 9.60
C SER A 54 17.32 20.38 9.47
N ILE A 55 18.05 20.86 10.46
CA ILE A 55 18.73 22.15 10.49
C ILE A 55 20.20 21.86 10.81
N ASN A 56 21.12 22.27 9.93
CA ASN A 56 22.58 22.05 10.08
C ASN A 56 22.94 20.59 10.42
N HIS A 57 22.33 19.66 9.69
CA HIS A 57 22.49 18.20 9.83
C HIS A 57 21.91 17.57 11.13
N GLU A 58 21.11 18.29 11.92
CA GLU A 58 20.42 17.75 13.09
C GLU A 58 18.89 17.86 12.97
N TYR A 59 18.14 16.88 13.50
CA TYR A 59 16.68 16.95 13.52
C TYR A 59 16.17 18.10 14.37
N ALA A 60 15.24 18.89 13.82
CA ALA A 60 14.70 20.07 14.45
C ALA A 60 13.29 19.85 15.01
N ALA A 61 13.04 20.38 16.20
CA ALA A 61 11.71 20.42 16.78
C ALA A 61 10.82 21.46 16.09
N LYS A 62 9.49 21.28 16.10
CA LYS A 62 8.54 22.19 15.43
C LYS A 62 8.63 23.64 15.91
N ASN A 63 9.08 23.88 17.14
CA ASN A 63 9.23 25.20 17.75
C ASN A 63 10.65 25.77 17.64
N GLN A 64 11.59 25.06 17.01
CA GLN A 64 12.95 25.56 16.80
C GLN A 64 12.91 26.75 15.83
N VAL A 65 13.59 27.83 16.22
CA VAL A 65 13.73 29.04 15.41
C VAL A 65 14.77 28.80 14.32
N ILE A 66 14.48 29.30 13.13
CA ILE A 66 15.33 29.20 11.93
C ILE A 66 16.11 30.51 11.76
N SER A 67 17.35 30.42 11.31
CA SER A 67 18.20 31.53 10.86
C SER A 67 18.33 31.57 9.33
N ALA A 68 18.74 32.72 8.79
CA ALA A 68 18.99 32.87 7.36
C ALA A 68 20.19 32.04 6.86
N ASP A 69 21.15 31.76 7.75
CA ASP A 69 22.38 31.04 7.44
C ASP A 69 22.26 29.52 7.65
N ASP A 70 21.09 29.03 8.09
CA ASP A 70 20.87 27.62 8.36
C ASP A 70 20.74 26.80 7.06
N GLU A 71 21.39 25.63 7.02
CA GLU A 71 21.08 24.62 6.01
C GLU A 71 19.86 23.83 6.47
N ILE A 72 18.79 23.88 5.68
CA ILE A 72 17.52 23.25 6.02
C ILE A 72 17.21 22.14 5.02
N ALA A 73 16.82 20.98 5.53
CA ALA A 73 16.38 19.85 4.73
C ALA A 73 15.00 19.37 5.16
N LEU A 74 14.09 19.17 4.20
CA LEU A 74 12.87 18.42 4.42
C LEU A 74 13.16 16.95 4.14
N LEU A 75 13.18 16.20 5.24
CA LEU A 75 13.50 14.79 5.25
C LEU A 75 12.19 14.02 5.30
N PRO A 76 11.73 13.40 4.20
CA PRO A 76 10.75 12.33 4.36
C PRO A 76 11.36 11.27 5.30
N PRO A 77 10.54 10.50 6.03
CA PRO A 77 11.01 9.57 7.04
C PRO A 77 12.15 8.68 6.52
N VAL A 78 13.29 8.66 7.24
CA VAL A 78 14.50 7.85 6.94
C VAL A 78 14.31 6.38 7.30
N SER A 79 13.24 5.84 6.78
CA SER A 79 12.84 4.46 6.66
C SER A 79 11.64 4.60 5.76
N GLY A 80 11.80 4.35 4.46
CA GLY A 80 10.78 4.63 3.45
C GLY A 80 9.41 4.32 4.04
N GLY A 81 8.56 5.34 4.21
CA GLY A 81 7.24 5.14 4.81
C GLY A 81 6.53 4.13 3.93
N GLU A 82 6.50 2.86 4.37
CA GLU A 82 6.55 1.67 3.51
C GLU A 82 6.24 2.00 2.05
N GLU A 83 7.25 2.31 1.22
CA GLU A 83 6.99 2.60 -0.21
C GLU A 83 6.36 1.39 -0.91
N ASN A 84 6.38 0.23 -0.25
CA ASN A 84 5.69 -0.97 -0.63
C ASN A 84 5.21 -1.66 0.65
N PRO A 85 4.05 -1.29 1.23
CA PRO A 85 3.59 -1.95 2.43
C PRO A 85 3.29 -3.40 2.13
N ARG A 86 3.54 -4.32 3.07
CA ARG A 86 3.16 -5.72 2.85
C ARG A 86 1.66 -5.88 2.57
N PHE A 87 0.84 -4.95 3.04
CA PHE A 87 -0.61 -4.95 2.84
C PHE A 87 -1.09 -3.63 2.25
N ALA A 88 -1.73 -3.68 1.08
CA ALA A 88 -2.14 -2.46 0.37
C ALA A 88 -3.48 -2.60 -0.35
N ILE A 89 -4.25 -1.51 -0.35
CA ILE A 89 -5.34 -1.24 -1.29
C ILE A 89 -4.91 -0.03 -2.12
N THR A 90 -4.95 -0.13 -3.44
CA THR A 90 -4.45 0.92 -4.35
C THR A 90 -5.26 0.98 -5.64
N GLU A 91 -5.29 2.12 -6.32
CA GLU A 91 -5.80 2.24 -7.69
C GLU A 91 -4.72 1.98 -8.76
N GLU A 92 -3.45 2.05 -8.35
CA GLU A 92 -2.30 1.86 -9.22
C GLU A 92 -2.05 0.40 -9.61
N PRO A 93 -1.42 0.13 -10.77
CA PRO A 93 -0.99 -1.22 -11.13
C PRO A 93 -0.11 -1.89 -10.07
N ILE A 94 -0.44 -3.14 -9.74
CA ILE A 94 0.29 -3.94 -8.74
C ILE A 94 1.24 -4.94 -9.41
N SER A 95 2.29 -5.34 -8.68
CA SER A 95 3.37 -6.19 -9.22
C SER A 95 3.62 -7.41 -8.33
N ALA A 96 3.53 -8.60 -8.93
CA ALA A 96 3.88 -9.84 -8.26
C ALA A 96 5.35 -9.87 -7.81
N ASP A 97 6.28 -9.40 -8.65
CA ASP A 97 7.71 -9.35 -8.33
C ASP A 97 8.01 -8.49 -7.11
N LYS A 98 7.33 -7.33 -6.98
CA LYS A 98 7.46 -6.48 -5.79
C LYS A 98 7.05 -7.23 -4.52
N LEU A 99 5.93 -7.94 -4.55
CA LEU A 99 5.45 -8.68 -3.37
C LEU A 99 6.32 -9.88 -3.03
N VAL A 100 6.87 -10.58 -4.03
CA VAL A 100 7.86 -11.65 -3.83
C VAL A 100 9.07 -11.10 -3.06
N ARG A 101 9.57 -9.92 -3.42
CA ARG A 101 10.70 -9.28 -2.71
C ARG A 101 10.36 -8.91 -1.28
N LEU A 102 9.13 -8.45 -1.00
CA LEU A 102 8.69 -8.07 0.34
C LEU A 102 8.65 -9.25 1.33
N VAL A 103 8.41 -10.47 0.85
CA VAL A 103 8.35 -11.67 1.70
C VAL A 103 9.64 -12.50 1.67
N SER A 104 10.54 -12.22 0.73
CA SER A 104 11.83 -12.89 0.60
C SER A 104 12.70 -12.67 1.83
N ASN A 105 13.25 -13.73 2.39
CA ASN A 105 14.18 -13.66 3.51
C ASN A 105 15.12 -14.89 3.53
N PRO A 106 16.24 -14.85 4.26
CA PRO A 106 17.23 -15.94 4.29
C PRO A 106 16.72 -17.28 4.82
N HIS A 107 15.59 -17.30 5.52
CA HIS A 107 14.99 -18.51 6.09
C HIS A 107 13.88 -19.09 5.20
N ALA A 108 13.47 -18.39 4.14
CA ALA A 108 12.48 -18.86 3.20
C ALA A 108 13.12 -19.69 2.08
N GLY A 109 12.83 -20.99 2.06
CA GLY A 109 13.24 -21.89 0.98
C GLY A 109 12.20 -21.97 -0.15
N ALA A 110 11.02 -21.41 0.04
CA ALA A 110 9.96 -21.36 -0.98
C ALA A 110 9.11 -20.10 -0.87
N ILE A 111 8.65 -19.60 -2.02
CA ILE A 111 7.67 -18.52 -2.12
C ILE A 111 6.61 -18.96 -3.11
N LEU A 112 5.34 -18.90 -2.69
CA LEU A 112 4.21 -19.09 -3.59
C LEU A 112 3.48 -17.75 -3.75
N THR A 113 3.18 -17.43 -5.00
CA THR A 113 2.45 -16.20 -5.35
C THR A 113 1.18 -16.57 -6.11
N PHE A 114 0.04 -16.14 -5.58
CA PHE A 114 -1.23 -16.13 -6.29
C PHE A 114 -1.42 -14.78 -6.97
N VAL A 115 -1.84 -14.80 -8.24
CA VAL A 115 -2.15 -13.61 -9.03
C VAL A 115 -3.55 -13.77 -9.61
N GLY A 116 -4.47 -12.90 -9.21
CA GLY A 116 -5.84 -12.86 -9.75
C GLY A 116 -5.96 -11.79 -10.83
N THR A 117 -6.28 -12.20 -12.06
CA THR A 117 -6.45 -11.30 -13.21
C THR A 117 -7.89 -11.22 -13.68
N VAL A 118 -8.24 -10.13 -14.36
CA VAL A 118 -9.54 -9.98 -15.03
C VAL A 118 -9.60 -10.91 -16.24
N ARG A 119 -10.68 -11.68 -16.34
CA ARG A 119 -10.93 -12.61 -17.46
C ARG A 119 -11.89 -11.98 -18.46
N GLU A 120 -11.69 -12.25 -19.75
CA GLU A 120 -12.58 -11.76 -20.81
C GLU A 120 -13.98 -12.39 -20.73
N PHE A 121 -14.09 -13.68 -20.40
CA PHE A 121 -15.37 -14.38 -20.36
C PHE A 121 -15.69 -14.90 -18.97
N THR A 122 -16.89 -14.57 -18.49
CA THR A 122 -17.44 -15.06 -17.23
C THR A 122 -18.87 -15.56 -17.49
N HIS A 123 -19.12 -16.86 -17.23
CA HIS A 123 -20.42 -17.51 -17.49
C HIS A 123 -20.99 -17.32 -18.90
N GLY A 124 -20.12 -17.26 -19.92
CA GLY A 124 -20.53 -17.08 -21.32
C GLY A 124 -20.80 -15.64 -21.74
N GLN A 125 -20.68 -14.67 -20.82
CA GLN A 125 -20.78 -13.24 -21.13
C GLN A 125 -19.40 -12.60 -21.21
N ARG A 126 -19.25 -11.68 -22.17
CA ARG A 126 -18.02 -10.91 -22.37
C ARG A 126 -17.96 -9.77 -21.36
N THR A 127 -16.91 -9.78 -20.55
CA THR A 127 -16.59 -8.73 -19.57
C THR A 127 -15.79 -7.65 -20.29
N VAL A 128 -16.28 -6.41 -20.24
CA VAL A 128 -15.55 -5.25 -20.78
C VAL A 128 -14.52 -4.77 -19.75
N TYR A 129 -14.95 -4.61 -18.50
CA TYR A 129 -14.10 -4.28 -17.37
C TYR A 129 -14.74 -4.70 -16.04
N LEU A 130 -13.94 -4.71 -14.99
CA LEU A 130 -14.37 -4.80 -13.61
C LEU A 130 -14.18 -3.46 -12.92
N SER A 131 -15.14 -3.09 -12.07
CA SER A 131 -14.98 -1.99 -11.13
C SER A 131 -14.93 -2.55 -9.72
N TYR A 132 -13.88 -2.18 -8.97
CA TYR A 132 -13.67 -2.63 -7.61
C TYR A 132 -13.80 -1.47 -6.63
N GLU A 133 -14.49 -1.72 -5.53
CA GLU A 133 -14.61 -0.81 -4.39
C GLU A 133 -14.18 -1.53 -3.11
N ALA A 134 -13.64 -0.78 -2.14
CA ALA A 134 -13.20 -1.35 -0.87
C ALA A 134 -13.37 -0.37 0.27
N TYR A 135 -13.65 -0.88 1.47
CA TYR A 135 -13.43 -0.11 2.69
C TYR A 135 -11.94 -0.18 3.06
N ALA A 136 -11.12 0.62 2.39
CA ALA A 136 -9.67 0.45 2.36
C ALA A 136 -8.99 0.34 3.74
N PRO A 137 -9.27 1.20 4.75
CA PRO A 137 -8.66 1.05 6.07
C PRO A 137 -8.97 -0.31 6.73
N MET A 138 -10.23 -0.76 6.66
CA MET A 138 -10.63 -2.05 7.22
C MET A 138 -10.07 -3.21 6.40
N ALA A 139 -10.00 -3.08 5.08
CA ALA A 139 -9.44 -4.10 4.21
C ALA A 139 -7.97 -4.39 4.53
N VAL A 140 -7.17 -3.34 4.75
CA VAL A 140 -5.77 -3.48 5.19
C VAL A 140 -5.68 -4.19 6.55
N GLU A 141 -6.50 -3.81 7.52
CA GLU A 141 -6.53 -4.48 8.83
C GLU A 141 -6.95 -5.95 8.74
N LYS A 142 -7.89 -6.28 7.84
CA LYS A 142 -8.27 -7.67 7.59
C LYS A 142 -7.20 -8.48 6.86
N MET A 143 -6.45 -7.88 5.93
CA MET A 143 -5.28 -8.55 5.34
C MET A 143 -4.19 -8.85 6.37
N LYS A 144 -3.92 -7.91 7.30
CA LYS A 144 -3.03 -8.14 8.44
C LYS A 144 -3.52 -9.26 9.35
N GLN A 145 -4.84 -9.32 9.59
CA GLN A 145 -5.45 -10.43 10.33
C GLN A 145 -5.19 -11.78 9.63
N VAL A 146 -5.38 -11.87 8.31
CA VAL A 146 -5.08 -13.10 7.56
C VAL A 146 -3.60 -13.49 7.68
N ALA A 147 -2.69 -12.52 7.61
CA ALA A 147 -1.27 -12.80 7.80
C ALA A 147 -0.94 -13.30 9.21
N ALA A 148 -1.58 -12.75 10.25
CA ALA A 148 -1.42 -13.24 11.61
C ALA A 148 -1.96 -14.68 11.79
N GLU A 149 -3.12 -14.99 11.19
CA GLU A 149 -3.68 -16.35 11.17
C GLU A 149 -2.75 -17.34 10.44
N ILE A 150 -2.03 -16.90 9.40
CA ILE A 150 -1.04 -17.71 8.67
C ILE A 150 0.20 -17.94 9.53
N GLU A 151 0.76 -16.90 10.15
CA GLU A 151 1.94 -17.05 11.02
C GLU A 151 1.66 -17.98 12.22
N GLU A 152 0.44 -17.97 12.76
CA GLU A 152 0.04 -18.89 13.84
C GLU A 152 0.01 -20.36 13.37
N ARG A 153 -0.48 -20.61 12.15
CA ARG A 153 -0.61 -21.97 11.59
C ARG A 153 0.69 -22.49 10.97
N TRP A 154 1.49 -21.62 10.38
CA TRP A 154 2.77 -21.91 9.73
C TRP A 154 3.83 -20.93 10.28
N PRO A 155 4.44 -21.22 11.44
CA PRO A 155 5.40 -20.33 12.08
C PRO A 155 6.58 -19.95 11.17
N GLY A 156 6.90 -18.66 11.12
CA GLY A 156 7.93 -18.10 10.25
C GLY A 156 7.47 -17.75 8.83
N ALA A 157 6.19 -17.96 8.50
CA ALA A 157 5.65 -17.59 7.20
C ALA A 157 5.53 -16.07 7.03
N GLN A 158 6.11 -15.53 5.96
CA GLN A 158 6.00 -14.11 5.63
C GLN A 158 4.95 -13.90 4.54
N VAL A 159 4.05 -12.94 4.75
CA VAL A 159 2.90 -12.71 3.86
C VAL A 159 2.86 -11.26 3.39
N ALA A 160 2.56 -11.08 2.11
CA ALA A 160 2.21 -9.79 1.52
C ALA A 160 0.96 -9.94 0.63
N MET A 161 0.05 -8.96 0.67
CA MET A 161 -1.18 -8.93 -0.11
C MET A 161 -1.48 -7.52 -0.61
N HIS A 162 -1.60 -7.37 -1.93
CA HIS A 162 -2.05 -6.13 -2.55
C HIS A 162 -3.32 -6.41 -3.33
N HIS A 163 -4.29 -5.51 -3.22
CA HIS A 163 -5.49 -5.53 -4.06
C HIS A 163 -5.66 -4.18 -4.75
N ARG A 164 -5.84 -4.23 -6.07
CA ARG A 164 -6.13 -3.07 -6.90
C ARG A 164 -7.63 -2.81 -6.92
N ILE A 165 -8.02 -1.57 -6.73
CA ILE A 165 -9.40 -1.08 -6.80
C ILE A 165 -9.57 -0.12 -7.99
N GLY A 166 -10.78 0.35 -8.24
CA GLY A 166 -11.09 1.20 -9.39
C GLY A 166 -11.39 0.41 -10.64
N HIS A 167 -11.01 0.94 -11.81
CA HIS A 167 -11.32 0.38 -13.12
C HIS A 167 -10.22 -0.57 -13.60
N LEU A 168 -10.58 -1.83 -13.89
CA LEU A 168 -9.66 -2.86 -14.38
C LEU A 168 -10.22 -3.54 -15.63
N THR A 169 -9.46 -3.45 -16.72
CA THR A 169 -9.70 -4.12 -17.99
C THR A 169 -9.15 -5.55 -17.98
N VAL A 170 -9.49 -6.31 -19.02
CA VAL A 170 -9.05 -7.70 -19.23
C VAL A 170 -7.53 -7.83 -19.11
N GLU A 171 -7.07 -8.94 -18.54
CA GLU A 171 -5.65 -9.25 -18.22
C GLU A 171 -5.02 -8.44 -17.07
N GLU A 172 -5.62 -7.32 -16.64
CA GLU A 172 -5.08 -6.56 -15.52
C GLU A 172 -5.15 -7.34 -14.20
N ILE A 173 -4.15 -7.12 -13.35
CA ILE A 173 -4.03 -7.78 -12.05
C ILE A 173 -4.91 -7.06 -11.02
N ALA A 174 -5.87 -7.79 -10.45
CA ALA A 174 -6.75 -7.31 -9.40
C ALA A 174 -6.18 -7.59 -8.01
N VAL A 175 -5.54 -8.75 -7.81
CA VAL A 175 -5.02 -9.15 -6.50
C VAL A 175 -3.74 -9.95 -6.63
N VAL A 176 -2.81 -9.73 -5.69
CA VAL A 176 -1.62 -10.55 -5.51
C VAL A 176 -1.51 -10.95 -4.05
N CYS A 177 -1.27 -12.23 -3.79
CA CYS A 177 -0.92 -12.75 -2.46
C CYS A 177 0.40 -13.52 -2.57
N ALA A 178 1.44 -13.09 -1.86
CA ALA A 178 2.72 -13.78 -1.79
C ALA A 178 2.94 -14.34 -0.38
N VAL A 179 3.33 -15.60 -0.29
CA VAL A 179 3.61 -16.29 0.97
C VAL A 179 4.95 -17.03 0.89
N ALA A 180 5.90 -16.60 1.72
CA ALA A 180 7.21 -17.21 1.87
C ALA A 180 7.24 -18.14 3.08
N THR A 181 7.79 -19.34 2.92
CA THR A 181 7.92 -20.35 3.97
C THR A 181 9.27 -21.07 3.88
N ALA A 182 9.65 -21.83 4.91
CA ALA A 182 10.87 -22.62 4.89
C ALA A 182 10.82 -23.73 3.83
N HIS A 183 9.66 -24.35 3.65
CA HIS A 183 9.50 -25.50 2.76
C HIS A 183 8.28 -25.38 1.83
N ARG A 184 8.45 -25.81 0.57
CA ARG A 184 7.43 -25.68 -0.49
C ARG A 184 6.02 -26.17 -0.11
N ASN A 185 5.89 -27.22 0.69
CA ASN A 185 4.58 -27.77 1.06
C ASN A 185 3.75 -26.73 1.85
N GLU A 186 4.39 -26.07 2.82
CA GLU A 186 3.79 -25.00 3.63
C GLU A 186 3.37 -23.83 2.75
N SER A 187 4.21 -23.43 1.77
CA SER A 187 3.86 -22.37 0.81
C SER A 187 2.60 -22.68 -0.01
N PHE A 188 2.34 -23.94 -0.39
CA PHE A 188 1.11 -24.32 -1.09
C PHE A 188 -0.13 -24.21 -0.21
N GLU A 189 -0.05 -24.70 1.02
CA GLU A 189 -1.18 -24.68 1.96
C GLU A 189 -1.48 -23.25 2.44
N ALA A 190 -0.46 -22.54 2.90
CA ALA A 190 -0.57 -21.16 3.39
C ALA A 190 -0.98 -20.19 2.27
N GLY A 191 -0.46 -20.37 1.05
CA GLY A 191 -0.85 -19.56 -0.10
C GLY A 191 -2.30 -19.76 -0.52
N ARG A 192 -2.82 -21.00 -0.48
CA ARG A 192 -4.25 -21.27 -0.67
C ARG A 192 -5.08 -20.64 0.44
N TYR A 193 -4.67 -20.80 1.69
CA TYR A 193 -5.36 -20.20 2.84
C TYR A 193 -5.46 -18.68 2.68
N ALA A 194 -4.37 -18.01 2.30
CA ALA A 194 -4.32 -16.56 2.13
C ALA A 194 -5.42 -16.03 1.20
N ILE A 195 -5.55 -16.60 0.00
CA ILE A 195 -6.52 -16.11 -0.99
C ILE A 195 -7.97 -16.44 -0.62
N GLU A 196 -8.23 -17.64 -0.09
CA GLU A 196 -9.58 -18.01 0.35
C GLU A 196 -10.03 -17.14 1.52
N ARG A 197 -9.14 -16.95 2.52
CA ARG A 197 -9.44 -16.13 3.67
C ARG A 197 -9.59 -14.65 3.31
N LEU A 198 -8.77 -14.12 2.39
CA LEU A 198 -8.93 -12.77 1.86
C LEU A 198 -10.33 -12.58 1.28
N LYS A 199 -10.77 -13.47 0.39
CA LYS A 199 -12.11 -13.41 -0.22
C LYS A 199 -13.24 -13.53 0.80
N GLN A 200 -12.98 -14.19 1.92
CA GLN A 200 -13.96 -14.39 2.97
C GLN A 200 -14.15 -13.17 3.87
N ILE A 201 -13.08 -12.49 4.29
CA ILE A 201 -13.18 -11.46 5.36
C ILE A 201 -12.82 -10.04 4.93
N VAL A 202 -12.15 -9.86 3.80
CA VAL A 202 -11.68 -8.54 3.37
C VAL A 202 -12.81 -7.83 2.61
N PRO A 203 -13.28 -6.65 3.08
CA PRO A 203 -14.42 -5.95 2.50
C PRO A 203 -14.06 -5.26 1.17
N ILE A 204 -14.05 -6.06 0.10
CA ILE A 204 -13.83 -5.65 -1.29
C ILE A 204 -14.99 -6.18 -2.13
N TRP A 205 -15.57 -5.31 -2.94
CA TRP A 205 -16.69 -5.63 -3.82
C TRP A 205 -16.28 -5.46 -5.26
N LYS A 206 -16.79 -6.36 -6.11
CA LYS A 206 -16.58 -6.29 -7.56
C LYS A 206 -17.90 -6.05 -8.28
N LYS A 207 -17.85 -5.17 -9.27
CA LYS A 207 -18.91 -4.95 -10.24
C LYS A 207 -18.42 -5.42 -11.60
N GLU A 208 -19.16 -6.32 -12.22
CA GLU A 208 -18.90 -6.78 -13.59
C GLU A 208 -19.66 -5.88 -14.56
N MET A 209 -18.97 -5.39 -15.59
CA MET A 209 -19.53 -4.53 -16.62
C MET A 209 -19.46 -5.24 -17.97
N TRP A 210 -20.61 -5.33 -18.65
CA TRP A 210 -20.78 -5.95 -19.94
C TRP A 210 -21.20 -4.91 -20.99
N GLU A 211 -21.26 -5.30 -22.26
CA GLU A 211 -21.66 -4.40 -23.35
C GLU A 211 -23.10 -3.88 -23.19
N ASP A 212 -23.98 -4.64 -22.52
CA ASP A 212 -25.41 -4.38 -22.39
C ASP A 212 -25.89 -4.20 -20.94
N GLY A 213 -25.00 -4.20 -19.94
CA GLY A 213 -25.41 -4.09 -18.54
C GLY A 213 -24.28 -4.10 -17.50
N SER A 214 -24.68 -4.14 -16.22
CA SER A 214 -23.76 -4.25 -15.10
C SER A 214 -24.37 -4.99 -13.91
N GLU A 215 -23.57 -5.75 -13.18
CA GLU A 215 -24.00 -6.46 -11.97
C GLU A 215 -22.94 -6.39 -10.86
N TRP A 216 -23.38 -6.06 -9.64
CA TRP A 216 -22.57 -6.23 -8.45
C TRP A 216 -22.52 -7.69 -8.06
N LYS A 217 -21.34 -8.28 -8.03
CA LYS A 217 -21.16 -9.67 -7.61
C LYS A 217 -20.80 -9.72 -6.13
N GLY A 218 -21.62 -10.44 -5.37
CA GLY A 218 -21.33 -10.83 -3.98
C GLY A 218 -20.45 -12.08 -3.90
N HIS A 219 -20.33 -12.62 -2.68
CA HIS A 219 -19.58 -13.85 -2.40
C HIS A 219 -20.16 -15.04 -3.18
N GLN A 220 -19.29 -15.84 -3.82
CA GLN A 220 -19.72 -16.88 -4.77
C GLN A 220 -20.25 -18.17 -4.11
N GLN A 221 -20.16 -18.29 -2.77
CA GLN A 221 -20.52 -19.51 -2.02
C GLN A 221 -21.68 -19.29 -1.01
N GLY A 222 -22.58 -18.34 -1.28
CA GLY A 222 -23.72 -18.03 -0.39
C GLY A 222 -23.64 -16.63 0.23
N PRO A 223 -24.50 -16.30 1.21
CA PRO A 223 -24.46 -14.98 1.85
C PRO A 223 -23.09 -14.75 2.47
N TRP A 224 -22.48 -13.62 2.17
CA TRP A 224 -21.18 -13.24 2.74
C TRP A 224 -21.28 -13.22 4.26
N ASN A 225 -20.58 -14.15 4.91
CA ASN A 225 -20.51 -14.24 6.36
C ASN A 225 -19.03 -14.23 6.80
N PRO A 226 -18.47 -13.07 7.15
CA PRO A 226 -17.07 -12.96 7.58
C PRO A 226 -16.82 -13.60 8.94
N LEU A 227 -17.86 -14.02 9.66
CA LEU A 227 -17.79 -14.71 10.95
C LEU A 227 -17.71 -16.24 10.80
N ALA A 228 -17.94 -16.78 9.59
CA ALA A 228 -17.76 -18.20 9.35
C ALA A 228 -16.27 -18.58 9.42
N MET A 229 -15.96 -19.76 9.95
CA MET A 229 -14.59 -20.31 9.93
C MET A 229 -14.33 -20.98 8.56
N PRO A 230 -13.12 -20.88 8.00
CA PRO A 230 -12.81 -21.56 6.74
C PRO A 230 -12.95 -23.08 6.89
N GLU A 231 -13.67 -23.72 5.96
CA GLU A 231 -13.78 -25.18 5.90
C GLU A 231 -12.39 -25.77 5.59
N GLY A 232 -11.80 -26.44 6.58
CA GLY A 232 -10.44 -26.97 6.47
C GLY A 232 -9.76 -27.19 7.82
N LYS A 233 -10.41 -27.94 8.71
CA LYS A 233 -9.67 -28.90 9.54
C LYS A 233 -9.66 -30.19 8.75
N VAL A 234 -8.52 -30.52 8.14
CA VAL A 234 -8.23 -31.92 7.86
C VAL A 234 -7.86 -32.50 9.22
N GLU A 235 -8.68 -33.41 9.74
CA GLU A 235 -8.30 -34.28 10.85
C GLU A 235 -7.01 -35.05 10.54
#